data_AF-A0A4U8YRK1-F1
#
_entry.id   AF-A0A4U8YRK1-F1
#
_cell.length_a   1.000
_cell.length_b   1.000
_cell.length_c   1.000
_cell.angle_alpha   90.00
_cell.angle_beta   90.00
_cell.angle_gamma   90.00
#
_symmetry.space_group_name_H-M   'P 1'
#
loop_
_entity.id
_entity.type
_entity.pdbx_description
1 polymer ?
#
loop_
_entity_poly.entity_id
_entity_poly.type
_entity_poly.pdbx_seq_one_letter_code
_entity_poly.pdbx_strand_id
1 'polypeptide(L)'
;MEHIFGQDIKLDGQGHALIAANGELVLTEDVDTGLQDIREALKTPVGTLFYDETYGGRIYHWIKDENTETHRMGFTAEVRRILRNDPRVEAGSETCRIRSWDEKGIEAEAGWQWIGQSHMNNLVIGIDPATMEVVIKDGCSHSTSF
;
A
#
# COMPACT_ATOMS: atom_id res chain seq x y z
N MET A 1 -17.41 17.91 8.37
CA MET A 1 -16.74 16.59 8.25
C MET A 1 -15.35 16.82 8.79
N GLU A 2 -14.92 16.12 9.84
CA GLU A 2 -13.53 16.22 10.28
C GLU A 2 -12.62 15.85 9.11
N HIS A 3 -11.59 16.65 8.86
CA HIS A 3 -10.64 16.42 7.78
C HIS A 3 -9.66 15.33 8.21
N ILE A 4 -10.13 14.08 8.26
CA ILE A 4 -9.41 12.94 8.86
C ILE A 4 -8.06 12.64 8.20
N PHE A 5 -7.86 13.13 6.97
CA PHE A 5 -6.66 12.84 6.18
C PHE A 5 -5.52 13.83 6.43
N GLY A 6 -5.83 15.06 6.88
CA GLY A 6 -4.84 16.14 6.89
C GLY A 6 -4.23 16.43 5.51
N GLN A 7 -3.09 17.13 5.51
CA GLN A 7 -2.24 17.35 4.33
C GLN A 7 -0.82 16.96 4.70
N ASP A 8 -0.07 16.47 3.71
CA ASP A 8 1.35 16.16 3.84
C ASP A 8 2.11 16.60 2.59
N ILE A 9 3.45 16.56 2.63
CA ILE A 9 4.29 16.82 1.47
C ILE A 9 4.11 15.68 0.46
N LYS A 10 3.69 16.02 -0.75
CA LYS A 10 3.50 15.05 -1.82
C LYS A 10 4.85 14.53 -2.30
N LEU A 11 4.98 13.21 -2.35
CA LEU A 11 6.18 12.54 -2.84
C LEU A 11 6.01 12.06 -4.28
N ASP A 12 7.13 12.00 -5.02
CA ASP A 12 7.20 11.34 -6.31
C ASP A 12 7.33 9.81 -6.18
N GLY A 13 7.37 9.10 -7.31
CA GLY A 13 7.49 7.63 -7.31
C GLY A 13 8.79 7.09 -6.71
N GLN A 14 9.78 7.94 -6.44
CA GLN A 14 11.06 7.61 -5.80
C GLN A 14 11.10 8.05 -4.32
N GLY A 15 10.04 8.68 -3.81
CA GLY A 15 9.97 9.16 -2.43
C GLY A 15 10.57 10.55 -2.23
N HIS A 16 10.83 11.31 -3.29
CA HIS A 16 11.30 12.69 -3.16
C HIS A 16 10.13 13.67 -3.11
N ALA A 17 10.27 14.75 -2.33
CA ALA A 17 9.28 15.81 -2.28
C ALA A 17 9.10 16.49 -3.65
N LEU A 18 7.84 16.66 -4.07
CA LEU A 18 7.48 17.40 -5.28
C LEU A 18 7.54 18.90 -5.02
N ILE A 19 8.18 19.63 -5.95
CA ILE A 19 8.35 21.08 -5.90
C ILE A 19 7.59 21.69 -7.07
N ALA A 20 6.70 22.64 -6.78
CA ALA A 20 5.96 23.39 -7.78
C ALA A 20 6.87 24.41 -8.49
N ALA A 21 6.42 24.94 -9.63
CA ALA A 21 7.21 25.88 -10.43
C ALA A 21 7.58 27.18 -9.68
N ASN A 22 6.82 27.54 -8.65
CA ASN A 22 7.08 28.69 -7.77
C ASN A 22 8.09 28.39 -6.64
N GLY A 23 8.60 27.15 -6.54
CA GLY A 23 9.54 26.73 -5.50
C GLY A 23 8.89 26.22 -4.21
N GLU A 24 7.55 26.18 -4.12
CA GLU A 24 6.85 25.64 -2.96
C GLU A 24 6.72 24.11 -3.03
N LEU A 25 6.59 23.48 -1.86
CA LEU A 25 6.28 22.05 -1.76
C LEU A 25 4.83 21.82 -2.20
N VAL A 26 4.64 20.82 -3.04
CA VAL A 26 3.29 20.34 -3.38
C VAL A 26 2.76 19.54 -2.21
N LEU A 27 1.53 19.80 -1.79
CA LEU A 27 0.87 19.06 -0.72
C LEU A 27 -0.09 18.00 -1.28
N THR A 28 -0.30 16.94 -0.53
CA THR A 28 -1.41 16.00 -0.72
C THR A 28 -2.72 16.61 -0.21
N GLU A 29 -3.83 16.15 -0.75
CA GLU A 29 -5.17 16.59 -0.36
C GLU A 29 -6.08 15.37 -0.18
N ASP A 30 -6.95 15.41 0.83
CA ASP A 30 -7.95 14.37 1.11
C ASP A 30 -7.35 12.94 1.07
N VAL A 31 -7.98 12.05 0.28
CA VAL A 31 -7.62 10.63 0.16
C VAL A 31 -6.20 10.42 -0.33
N ASP A 32 -5.62 11.37 -1.08
CA ASP A 32 -4.25 11.22 -1.57
C ASP A 32 -3.24 11.16 -0.42
N THR A 33 -3.50 11.85 0.70
CA THR A 33 -2.65 11.78 1.90
C THR A 33 -2.68 10.37 2.50
N GLY A 34 -3.88 9.82 2.72
CA GLY A 34 -4.01 8.45 3.25
C GLY A 34 -3.46 7.40 2.30
N LEU A 35 -3.59 7.62 0.99
CA LEU A 35 -3.06 6.71 -0.02
C LEU A 35 -1.52 6.73 -0.05
N GLN A 36 -0.89 7.90 0.13
CA GLN A 36 0.57 8.00 0.27
C GLN A 36 1.05 7.21 1.49
N ASP A 37 0.43 7.41 2.65
CA ASP A 37 0.81 6.72 3.90
C ASP A 37 0.67 5.19 3.80
N ILE A 38 -0.40 4.70 3.18
CA ILE A 38 -0.57 3.25 2.94
C ILE A 38 0.52 2.71 2.01
N ARG A 39 0.86 3.44 0.93
CA ARG A 39 1.93 3.02 0.01
C ARG A 39 3.28 2.95 0.72
N GLU A 40 3.58 3.92 1.58
CA GLU A 40 4.80 3.94 2.37
C GLU A 40 4.85 2.78 3.36
N ALA A 41 3.76 2.51 4.07
CA ALA A 41 3.67 1.39 5.00
C ALA A 41 3.85 0.03 4.31
N LEU A 42 3.29 -0.14 3.10
CA LEU A 42 3.46 -1.38 2.32
C LEU A 42 4.89 -1.56 1.79
N LYS A 43 5.59 -0.46 1.48
CA LYS A 43 6.97 -0.49 0.98
C LYS A 43 8.01 -0.63 2.08
N THR A 44 7.72 -0.13 3.28
CA THR A 44 8.70 -0.06 4.37
C THR A 44 8.90 -1.41 5.04
N PRO A 45 10.12 -1.98 5.04
CA PRO A 45 10.43 -3.16 5.82
C PRO A 45 10.24 -2.91 7.31
N VAL A 46 9.54 -3.83 7.98
CA VAL A 46 9.38 -3.76 9.45
C VAL A 46 10.73 -3.73 10.17
N GLY A 47 10.86 -2.89 11.19
CA GLY A 47 12.08 -2.75 11.98
C GLY A 47 13.16 -1.83 11.39
N THR A 48 12.89 -1.14 10.28
CA THR A 48 13.88 -0.23 9.66
C THR A 48 13.79 1.21 10.14
N LEU A 49 12.66 1.64 10.69
CA LEU A 49 12.53 2.97 11.27
C LEU A 49 13.20 3.03 12.65
N PHE A 50 13.96 4.09 12.91
CA PHE A 50 14.72 4.24 14.15
C PHE A 50 13.85 4.47 15.40
N TYR A 51 12.59 4.86 15.23
CA TYR A 51 11.67 5.25 16.31
C TYR A 51 10.43 4.36 16.41
N ASP A 52 10.19 3.49 15.42
CA ASP A 52 9.07 2.56 15.41
C ASP A 52 9.49 1.25 14.73
N GLU A 53 9.88 0.28 15.55
CA GLU A 53 10.29 -1.03 15.07
C GLU A 53 9.12 -1.87 14.52
N THR A 54 7.87 -1.42 14.70
CA THR A 54 6.65 -2.15 14.31
C THR A 54 6.01 -1.62 13.04
N TYR A 55 6.43 -0.44 12.57
CA TYR A 55 5.93 0.17 11.34
C TYR A 55 6.30 -0.65 10.09
N GLY A 56 5.40 -0.70 9.13
CA GLY A 56 5.61 -1.38 7.85
C GLY A 56 5.30 -2.89 7.87
N GLY A 57 5.97 -3.65 6.99
CA GLY A 57 5.68 -5.07 6.78
C GLY A 57 6.86 -5.89 6.28
N ARG A 58 6.70 -7.21 6.32
CA ARG A 58 7.63 -8.22 5.76
C ARG A 58 7.19 -8.65 4.36
N ILE A 59 6.54 -7.74 3.62
CA ILE A 59 5.95 -8.01 2.30
C ILE A 59 6.96 -8.65 1.35
N TYR A 60 8.18 -8.13 1.28
CA TYR A 60 9.25 -8.67 0.42
C TYR A 60 9.88 -9.98 0.95
N HIS A 61 9.66 -10.40 2.19
CA HIS A 61 10.17 -11.69 2.67
C HIS A 61 9.42 -12.86 2.06
N TRP A 62 8.11 -12.70 1.80
CA TRP A 62 7.28 -13.75 1.24
C TRP A 62 7.73 -14.22 -0.14
N ILE A 63 8.41 -13.40 -0.95
CA ILE A 63 8.89 -13.84 -2.26
C ILE A 63 9.94 -14.97 -2.16
N LYS A 64 10.59 -15.12 -1.00
CA LYS A 64 11.56 -16.20 -0.74
C LYS A 64 10.90 -17.49 -0.24
N ASP A 65 9.63 -17.44 0.11
CA ASP A 65 8.90 -18.57 0.64
C ASP A 65 8.30 -19.42 -0.49
N GLU A 66 8.11 -20.71 -0.20
CA GLU A 66 7.42 -21.62 -1.13
C GLU A 66 5.96 -21.20 -1.33
N ASN A 67 5.45 -21.37 -2.54
CA ASN A 67 4.07 -21.04 -2.88
C ASN A 67 3.07 -22.07 -2.32
N THR A 68 2.87 -22.06 -1.00
CA THR A 68 1.92 -22.92 -0.29
C THR A 68 0.66 -22.14 0.10
N GLU A 69 -0.44 -22.85 0.36
CA GLU A 69 -1.67 -22.21 0.85
C GLU A 69 -1.44 -21.45 2.17
N THR A 70 -0.66 -22.04 3.08
CA THR A 70 -0.32 -21.41 4.37
C THR A 70 0.47 -20.11 4.18
N HIS A 71 1.46 -20.08 3.28
CA HIS A 71 2.21 -18.85 3.00
C HIS A 71 1.35 -17.80 2.29
N ARG A 72 0.47 -18.21 1.38
CA ARG A 72 -0.53 -17.30 0.77
C ARG A 72 -1.45 -16.66 1.81
N MET A 73 -1.93 -17.44 2.77
CA MET A 73 -2.73 -16.93 3.89
C MET A 73 -1.91 -15.97 4.77
N GLY A 74 -0.65 -16.30 5.04
CA GLY A 74 0.25 -15.44 5.80
C GLY A 74 0.50 -14.08 5.11
N PHE A 75 0.83 -14.10 3.82
CA PHE A 75 1.00 -12.89 3.01
C PHE A 75 -0.25 -12.00 3.03
N THR A 76 -1.41 -12.58 2.74
CA THR A 76 -2.67 -11.82 2.71
C THR A 76 -3.06 -11.27 4.09
N ALA A 77 -2.79 -12.01 5.17
CA ALA A 77 -3.00 -11.55 6.53
C ALA A 77 -2.07 -10.38 6.88
N GLU A 78 -0.83 -10.40 6.41
CA GLU A 78 0.12 -9.30 6.62
C GLU A 78 -0.28 -8.03 5.88
N VAL A 79 -0.66 -8.12 4.60
CA VAL A 79 -1.18 -6.96 3.85
C VAL A 79 -2.38 -6.35 4.56
N ARG A 80 -3.33 -7.19 4.99
CA ARG A 80 -4.53 -6.73 5.73
C ARG A 80 -4.15 -6.08 7.07
N ARG A 81 -3.18 -6.61 7.79
CA ARG A 81 -2.68 -5.99 9.03
C ARG A 81 -2.14 -4.58 8.77
N ILE A 82 -1.36 -4.40 7.70
CA ILE A 82 -0.80 -3.09 7.36
C ILE A 82 -1.91 -2.09 7.05
N LEU A 83 -2.90 -2.48 6.23
CA LEU A 83 -4.07 -1.63 5.94
C LEU A 83 -4.84 -1.28 7.21
N ARG A 84 -5.11 -2.26 8.06
CA ARG A 84 -5.85 -2.07 9.32
C ARG A 84 -5.14 -1.16 10.32
N ASN A 85 -3.81 -1.10 10.27
CA ASN A 85 -3.02 -0.29 11.19
C ASN A 85 -3.17 1.21 10.91
N ASP A 86 -3.65 1.61 9.73
CA ASP A 86 -3.97 3.01 9.44
C ASP A 86 -5.30 3.39 10.13
N PRO A 87 -5.30 4.37 11.05
CA PRO A 87 -6.47 4.73 11.83
C PRO A 87 -7.62 5.34 11.02
N ARG A 88 -7.37 5.73 9.75
CA ARG A 88 -8.39 6.30 8.85
C ARG A 88 -9.12 5.21 8.06
N VAL A 89 -8.61 3.99 8.05
CA VAL A 89 -9.25 2.84 7.39
C VAL A 89 -10.43 2.36 8.22
N GLU A 90 -11.57 2.12 7.56
CA GLU A 90 -12.76 1.55 8.18
C GLU A 90 -12.47 0.10 8.61
N ALA A 91 -12.58 -0.18 9.91
CA ALA A 91 -12.17 -1.45 10.48
C ALA A 91 -12.97 -2.63 9.90
N GLY A 92 -12.26 -3.64 9.38
CA GLY A 92 -12.88 -4.82 8.77
C GLY A 92 -13.17 -4.67 7.28
N SER A 93 -12.92 -3.49 6.69
CA SER A 93 -13.01 -3.29 5.24
C SER A 93 -11.80 -3.83 4.48
N GLU A 94 -10.69 -4.12 5.17
CA GLU A 94 -9.45 -4.53 4.54
C GLU A 94 -9.49 -5.93 3.93
N THR A 95 -9.10 -5.99 2.66
CA THR A 95 -9.07 -7.19 1.83
C THR A 95 -7.71 -7.33 1.16
N CYS A 96 -7.32 -8.58 0.88
CA CYS A 96 -6.16 -8.87 0.06
C CYS A 96 -6.40 -10.16 -0.72
N ARG A 97 -6.16 -10.13 -2.03
CA ARG A 97 -6.26 -11.30 -2.92
C ARG A 97 -5.00 -11.42 -3.77
N ILE A 98 -4.35 -12.58 -3.70
CA ILE A 98 -3.22 -12.89 -4.57
C ILE A 98 -3.75 -13.19 -5.98
N ARG A 99 -3.23 -12.48 -6.99
CA ARG A 99 -3.51 -12.66 -8.41
C ARG A 99 -2.56 -13.70 -9.02
N SER A 100 -1.27 -13.60 -8.72
CA SER A 100 -0.24 -14.56 -9.11
C SER A 100 0.81 -14.70 -8.02
N TRP A 101 1.40 -15.90 -7.94
CA TRP A 101 2.61 -16.17 -7.17
C TRP A 101 3.32 -17.29 -7.91
N ASP A 102 4.39 -16.94 -8.61
CA ASP A 102 5.20 -17.85 -9.43
C ASP A 102 6.66 -17.37 -9.51
N GLU A 103 7.45 -17.93 -10.42
CA GLU A 103 8.86 -17.59 -10.62
C GLU A 103 9.10 -16.12 -11.00
N LYS A 104 8.07 -15.40 -11.49
CA LYS A 104 8.17 -13.98 -11.86
C LYS A 104 7.90 -13.05 -10.68
N GLY A 105 7.35 -13.55 -9.58
CA GLY A 105 6.98 -12.70 -8.47
C GLY A 105 5.66 -13.04 -7.79
N ILE A 106 5.25 -12.11 -6.93
CA ILE A 106 3.91 -12.08 -6.33
C ILE A 106 3.19 -10.85 -6.87
N GLU A 107 1.98 -11.03 -7.38
CA GLU A 107 1.02 -9.95 -7.62
C GLU A 107 -0.19 -10.15 -6.72
N ALA A 108 -0.57 -9.11 -5.98
CA ALA A 108 -1.73 -9.11 -5.11
C ALA A 108 -2.51 -7.81 -5.17
N GLU A 109 -3.82 -7.89 -5.00
CA GLU A 109 -4.71 -6.75 -4.89
C GLU A 109 -5.11 -6.55 -3.44
N ALA A 110 -4.78 -5.38 -2.91
CA ALA A 110 -5.14 -4.91 -1.58
C ALA A 110 -6.29 -3.92 -1.72
N GLY A 111 -7.32 -4.00 -0.86
CA GLY A 111 -8.45 -3.09 -0.93
C GLY A 111 -9.02 -2.75 0.44
N TRP A 112 -9.57 -1.55 0.60
CA TRP A 112 -10.11 -1.05 1.87
C TRP A 112 -11.14 0.07 1.64
N GLN A 113 -11.83 0.49 2.70
CA GLN A 113 -12.66 1.71 2.71
C GLN A 113 -12.08 2.70 3.72
N TRP A 114 -12.23 3.99 3.42
CA TRP A 114 -11.95 5.04 4.40
C TRP A 114 -13.19 5.30 5.27
N ILE A 115 -12.96 5.71 6.52
CA ILE A 115 -14.06 6.09 7.43
C ILE A 115 -14.91 7.18 6.78
N GLY A 116 -16.23 6.96 6.77
CA GLY A 116 -17.20 7.91 6.20
C GLY A 116 -17.25 7.94 4.67
N GLN A 117 -16.54 7.05 3.97
CA GLN A 117 -16.64 6.88 2.52
C GLN A 117 -17.32 5.56 2.15
N SER A 118 -18.10 5.56 1.07
CA SER A 118 -18.87 4.37 0.64
C SER A 118 -18.18 3.56 -0.45
N HIS A 119 -17.08 4.04 -1.01
CA HIS A 119 -16.39 3.38 -2.12
C HIS A 119 -15.15 2.62 -1.62
N MET A 120 -14.85 1.51 -2.28
CA MET A 120 -13.61 0.75 -2.06
C MET A 120 -12.46 1.47 -2.75
N ASN A 121 -11.33 1.54 -2.06
CA ASN A 121 -10.02 1.90 -2.58
C ASN A 121 -9.21 0.62 -2.80
N ASN A 122 -8.30 0.62 -3.76
CA ASN A 122 -7.46 -0.54 -4.03
C ASN A 122 -6.09 -0.19 -4.60
N LEU A 123 -5.13 -1.04 -4.28
CA LEU A 123 -3.76 -1.03 -4.80
C LEU A 123 -3.38 -2.42 -5.28
N VAL A 124 -2.54 -2.47 -6.31
CA VAL A 124 -1.84 -3.67 -6.75
C VAL A 124 -0.43 -3.64 -6.19
N ILE A 125 -0.09 -4.68 -5.44
CA ILE A 125 1.22 -4.96 -4.88
C ILE A 125 1.91 -5.94 -5.83
N GLY A 126 3.05 -5.54 -6.38
CA GLY A 126 3.95 -6.39 -7.15
C GLY A 126 5.28 -6.56 -6.41
N ILE A 127 5.78 -7.79 -6.34
CA ILE A 127 7.11 -8.09 -5.79
C ILE A 127 7.91 -8.84 -6.85
N ASP A 128 9.02 -8.26 -7.27
CA ASP A 128 9.92 -8.85 -8.25
C ASP A 128 11.06 -9.61 -7.53
N PRO A 129 11.27 -10.91 -7.83
CA PRO A 129 12.29 -11.72 -7.16
C PRO A 129 13.72 -11.37 -7.57
N ALA A 130 13.93 -10.74 -8.74
CA ALA A 130 15.24 -10.35 -9.23
C ALA A 130 15.72 -9.05 -8.60
N THR A 131 14.82 -8.08 -8.43
CA THR A 131 15.16 -6.78 -7.82
C THR A 131 14.86 -6.72 -6.33
N MET A 132 14.06 -7.64 -5.80
CA MET A 132 13.49 -7.59 -4.45
C MET A 132 12.70 -6.30 -4.18
N GLU A 133 12.23 -5.65 -5.25
CA GLU A 133 11.51 -4.38 -5.17
C GLU A 133 10.01 -4.62 -4.97
N VAL A 134 9.41 -3.81 -4.10
CA VAL A 134 7.95 -3.76 -3.91
C VAL A 134 7.40 -2.58 -4.71
N VAL A 135 6.66 -2.90 -5.77
CA VAL A 135 6.00 -1.92 -6.63
C VAL A 135 4.53 -1.84 -6.25
N ILE A 136 4.07 -0.63 -5.94
CA ILE A 136 2.67 -0.37 -5.58
C ILE A 136 2.04 0.52 -6.65
N LYS A 137 0.92 0.07 -7.22
CA LYS A 137 0.18 0.78 -8.28
C LYS A 137 -1.29 0.86 -7.95
N ASP A 138 -1.98 1.83 -8.53
CA ASP A 138 -3.45 1.88 -8.43
C ASP A 138 -4.05 0.65 -9.11
N GLY A 139 -5.03 0.05 -8.44
CA GLY A 139 -5.76 -1.05 -9.05
C GLY A 139 -6.77 -0.51 -10.05
N CYS A 140 -6.52 -0.72 -11.34
CA CYS A 140 -7.51 -0.38 -12.36
C CYS A 140 -8.79 -1.20 -12.11
N SER A 141 -9.90 -0.56 -11.73
CA SER A 141 -11.23 -1.12 -11.95
C SER A 141 -11.46 -1.09 -13.46
N HIS A 142 -11.17 -2.18 -14.18
CA HIS A 142 -11.44 -2.20 -15.61
C HIS A 142 -12.95 -2.26 -15.87
N SER A 143 -13.55 -1.09 -16.09
CA SER A 143 -14.68 -0.89 -16.99
C SER A 143 -14.55 0.50 -17.62
N THR A 144 -13.63 0.60 -18.57
CA THR A 144 -13.82 1.50 -19.72
C THR A 144 -13.87 0.60 -20.93
N SER A 145 -15.06 0.09 -21.23
CA SER A 145 -15.43 -0.26 -22.59
C SER A 145 -15.56 1.05 -23.37
N PHE A 146 -14.66 1.27 -24.32
CA PHE A 146 -14.94 2.11 -25.49
C PHE A 146 -15.27 1.18 -26.65
#